data_AF-A0A368KVT3-F1
#
_entry.id   AF-A0A368KVT3-F1
#
_cell.length_a   1.000
_cell.length_b   1.000
_cell.length_c   1.000
_cell.angle_alpha   90.00
_cell.angle_beta   90.00
_cell.angle_gamma   90.00
#
_symmetry.space_group_name_H-M   'P 1'
#
loop_
_entity.id
_entity.type
_entity.pdbx_description
1 polymer ?
#
loop_
_entity_poly.entity_id
_entity_poly.type
_entity_poly.pdbx_seq_one_letter_code
_entity_poly.pdbx_strand_id
1 'polypeptide(L)'
;MLIGLLKVINDEDSGLLAAIGLAIGGAIGTSIIVSGLAAAMGIYGIPIGALISVGLLGLAVSALYGVEIKRSFLIAGIFIALHVTIIIALATMQAS
;
A
#
# COMPACT_ATOMS: atom_id res chain seq x y z
N MET A 1 -3.62 7.17 5.71
CA MET A 1 -3.41 7.65 4.32
C MET A 1 -4.37 7.01 3.33
N LEU A 2 -4.47 5.67 3.27
CA LEU A 2 -5.38 4.95 2.36
C LEU A 2 -6.87 5.37 2.48
N ILE A 3 -7.37 5.57 3.70
CA ILE A 3 -8.77 5.99 3.96
C ILE A 3 -9.08 7.34 3.28
N GLY A 4 -8.14 8.29 3.31
CA GLY A 4 -8.30 9.58 2.65
C GLY A 4 -8.32 9.44 1.12
N LEU A 5 -7.48 8.55 0.56
CA LEU A 5 -7.46 8.27 -0.88
C LEU A 5 -8.75 7.59 -1.34
N LEU A 6 -9.26 6.62 -0.59
CA LEU A 6 -10.55 5.98 -0.87
C LEU A 6 -11.68 7.01 -0.87
N LYS A 7 -11.70 7.92 0.10
CA LYS A 7 -12.72 8.96 0.20
C LYS A 7 -12.64 10.02 -0.91
N VAL A 8 -11.43 10.42 -1.33
CA VAL A 8 -11.23 11.45 -2.36
C VAL A 8 -11.39 10.92 -3.79
N ILE A 9 -11.00 9.67 -4.04
CA ILE A 9 -10.93 9.11 -5.41
C ILE A 9 -12.18 8.29 -5.77
N ASN A 10 -12.86 7.71 -4.78
CA ASN A 10 -13.95 6.78 -5.03
C ASN A 10 -15.35 7.32 -4.71
N ASP A 11 -15.48 8.41 -3.95
CA ASP A 11 -16.77 9.04 -3.56
C ASP A 11 -17.83 8.06 -3.00
N GLU A 12 -17.42 6.86 -2.62
CA GLU A 12 -18.26 5.86 -1.98
C GLU A 12 -18.20 6.06 -0.47
N ASP A 13 -19.35 5.89 0.18
CA ASP A 13 -19.51 5.65 1.62
C ASP A 13 -18.87 4.30 1.99
N SER A 14 -17.55 4.22 1.78
CA SER A 14 -16.69 3.14 2.19
C SER A 14 -16.84 3.01 3.70
N GLY A 15 -17.44 1.91 4.14
CA GLY A 15 -17.64 1.63 5.56
C GLY A 15 -16.32 1.82 6.29
N LEU A 16 -16.27 2.77 7.23
CA LEU A 16 -15.03 3.23 7.87
C LEU A 16 -14.19 2.06 8.41
N LEU A 17 -14.85 1.03 8.91
CA LEU A 17 -14.21 -0.19 9.42
C LEU A 17 -13.48 -1.00 8.33
N ALA A 18 -14.08 -1.16 7.15
CA ALA A 18 -13.46 -1.83 6.02
C ALA A 18 -12.26 -1.02 5.49
N ALA A 19 -12.38 0.32 5.49
CA ALA A 19 -11.31 1.21 5.05
C ALA A 19 -10.12 1.17 6.01
N ILE A 20 -10.39 1.13 7.32
CA ILE A 20 -9.37 0.94 8.36
C ILE A 20 -8.72 -0.44 8.22
N GLY A 21 -9.51 -1.50 8.08
CA GLY A 21 -9.00 -2.87 7.93
C GLY A 21 -8.09 -3.00 6.70
N LEU A 22 -8.50 -2.44 5.57
CA LEU A 22 -7.69 -2.45 4.35
C LEU A 22 -6.44 -1.57 4.49
N ALA A 23 -6.52 -0.44 5.18
CA ALA A 23 -5.36 0.43 5.40
C ALA A 23 -4.31 -0.24 6.30
N ILE A 24 -4.74 -0.88 7.39
CA ILE A 24 -3.85 -1.60 8.30
C ILE A 24 -3.29 -2.85 7.62
N GLY A 25 -4.15 -3.66 6.99
CA GLY A 25 -3.75 -4.86 6.27
C GLY A 25 -2.81 -4.54 5.11
N GLY A 26 -3.10 -3.49 4.35
CA GLY A 26 -2.23 -2.98 3.29
C GLY A 26 -0.88 -2.51 3.82
N ALA A 27 -0.85 -1.74 4.91
CA ALA A 27 0.39 -1.28 5.53
C ALA A 27 1.26 -2.44 6.02
N ILE A 28 0.68 -3.35 6.81
CA ILE A 28 1.38 -4.51 7.38
C ILE A 28 1.85 -5.44 6.26
N GLY A 29 0.96 -5.80 5.33
CA GLY A 29 1.27 -6.68 4.20
C GLY A 29 2.41 -6.12 3.35
N THR A 30 2.36 -4.82 3.04
CA THR A 30 3.43 -4.15 2.30
C THR A 30 4.75 -4.19 3.06
N SER A 31 4.74 -3.88 4.37
CA SER A 31 5.94 -3.91 5.19
C SER A 31 6.56 -5.31 5.25
N ILE A 32 5.76 -6.36 5.35
CA ILE A 32 6.23 -7.76 5.34
C ILE A 32 6.87 -8.11 3.99
N ILE A 33 6.16 -7.81 2.88
CA ILE A 33 6.64 -8.12 1.53
C ILE A 33 7.94 -7.36 1.25
N VAL A 34 7.95 -6.05 1.47
CA VAL A 34 9.11 -5.20 1.18
C VAL A 34 10.31 -5.61 2.06
N SER A 35 10.11 -5.84 3.36
CA SER A 35 11.21 -6.22 4.25
C SER A 35 11.73 -7.63 3.94
N GLY A 36 10.84 -8.57 3.64
CA GLY A 36 11.21 -9.94 3.27
C GLY A 36 12.01 -9.99 1.96
N LEU A 37 11.56 -9.25 0.93
CA LEU A 37 12.32 -9.14 -0.31
C LEU A 37 13.62 -8.35 -0.14
N ALA A 38 13.62 -7.30 0.67
CA ALA A 38 14.85 -6.55 0.96
C ALA A 38 15.89 -7.43 1.68
N ALA A 39 15.47 -8.33 2.56
CA ALA A 39 16.34 -9.30 3.21
C ALA A 39 16.90 -10.35 2.23
N ALA A 40 16.09 -10.79 1.25
CA ALA A 40 16.49 -11.81 0.29
C ALA A 40 17.36 -11.28 -0.88
N MET A 41 17.08 -10.06 -1.35
CA MET A 41 17.65 -9.50 -2.58
C MET A 41 18.42 -8.17 -2.35
N GLY A 42 18.55 -7.73 -1.11
CA GLY A 42 19.12 -6.43 -0.77
C GLY A 42 18.22 -5.27 -1.24
N ILE A 43 18.84 -4.14 -1.59
CA ILE A 43 18.12 -2.91 -1.94
C ILE A 43 17.15 -3.06 -3.11
N TYR A 44 17.43 -3.98 -4.05
CA TYR A 44 16.56 -4.27 -5.19
C TYR A 44 15.24 -4.96 -4.80
N GLY A 45 15.19 -5.58 -3.62
CA GLY A 45 13.96 -6.16 -3.10
C GLY A 45 12.88 -5.13 -2.78
N ILE A 46 13.26 -3.87 -2.52
CA ILE A 46 12.34 -2.79 -2.18
C ILE A 46 11.41 -2.44 -3.36
N PRO A 47 11.92 -2.04 -4.55
CA PRO A 47 11.05 -1.70 -5.67
C PRO A 47 10.21 -2.91 -6.15
N ILE A 48 10.76 -4.12 -6.09
CA ILE A 48 10.03 -5.34 -6.48
C ILE A 48 8.88 -5.59 -5.49
N GLY A 49 9.16 -5.53 -4.18
CA GLY A 49 8.15 -5.70 -3.14
C GLY A 49 7.05 -4.63 -3.20
N ALA A 50 7.41 -3.39 -3.54
CA ALA A 50 6.45 -2.31 -3.75
C ALA A 50 5.51 -2.61 -4.92
N LEU A 51 6.03 -3.05 -6.07
CA LEU A 51 5.20 -3.41 -7.23
C LEU A 51 4.23 -4.56 -6.94
N ILE A 52 4.70 -5.60 -6.25
CA ILE A 52 3.84 -6.71 -5.82
C ILE A 52 2.75 -6.21 -4.89
N SER A 53 3.11 -5.36 -3.92
CA SER A 53 2.16 -4.81 -2.95
C SER A 53 1.11 -3.92 -3.61
N VAL A 54 1.47 -3.13 -4.63
CA VAL A 54 0.52 -2.38 -5.45
C VAL A 54 -0.48 -3.32 -6.13
N GLY A 55 0.01 -4.41 -6.72
CA GLY A 55 -0.85 -5.40 -7.37
C GLY A 55 -1.84 -6.04 -6.40
N LEU A 56 -1.36 -6.52 -5.26
CA LEU A 56 -2.20 -7.18 -4.25
C LEU A 56 -3.20 -6.21 -3.62
N LEU A 57 -2.77 -5.00 -3.25
CA LEU A 57 -3.65 -4.01 -2.66
C LEU A 57 -4.65 -3.47 -3.68
N GLY A 58 -4.24 -3.27 -4.95
CA GLY A 58 -5.14 -2.85 -6.03
C GLY A 58 -6.25 -3.87 -6.29
N LEU A 59 -5.92 -5.17 -6.27
CA LEU A 59 -6.92 -6.24 -6.35
C LEU A 59 -7.85 -6.24 -5.13
N ALA A 60 -7.31 -6.08 -3.92
CA ALA A 60 -8.11 -6.02 -2.69
C ALA A 60 -9.05 -4.80 -2.67
N VAL A 61 -8.60 -3.62 -3.11
CA VAL A 61 -9.45 -2.42 -3.25
C VAL A 61 -10.57 -2.68 -4.25
N SER A 62 -10.25 -3.22 -5.43
CA SER A 62 -11.26 -3.51 -6.45
C SER A 62 -12.30 -4.54 -5.98
N ALA A 63 -11.85 -5.58 -5.27
CA ALA A 63 -12.74 -6.62 -4.75
C ALA A 63 -13.64 -6.14 -3.60
N LEU A 64 -13.13 -5.30 -2.70
CA LEU A 64 -13.87 -4.85 -1.51
C LEU A 64 -14.82 -3.69 -1.78
N TYR A 65 -14.49 -2.84 -2.75
CA TYR A 65 -15.22 -1.60 -3.03
C TYR A 65 -15.84 -1.56 -4.42
N GLY A 66 -15.74 -2.64 -5.23
CA GLY A 66 -16.32 -2.66 -6.57
C GLY A 66 -15.75 -1.62 -7.54
N VAL A 67 -14.60 -1.03 -7.19
CA VAL A 67 -13.98 0.07 -7.94
C VAL A 67 -13.35 -0.47 -9.21
N GLU A 68 -13.43 0.32 -10.28
CA GLU A 68 -12.71 0.05 -11.51
C GLU A 68 -11.25 -0.33 -11.23
N ILE A 69 -10.78 -1.40 -11.87
CA ILE A 69 -9.44 -1.93 -11.63
C ILE A 69 -8.36 -0.85 -11.83
N LYS A 70 -8.53 0.03 -12.82
CA LYS A 70 -7.59 1.13 -13.11
C LYS A 70 -7.49 2.11 -11.94
N ARG A 71 -8.63 2.53 -11.36
CA ARG A 71 -8.64 3.42 -10.18
C ARG A 71 -8.11 2.70 -8.95
N SER A 72 -8.45 1.44 -8.76
CA SER A 72 -7.99 0.64 -7.61
C SER A 72 -6.47 0.53 -7.57
N PHE A 73 -5.85 0.27 -8.72
CA PHE A 73 -4.39 0.24 -8.86
C PHE A 73 -3.75 1.63 -8.70
N LEU A 74 -4.43 2.70 -9.11
CA LEU A 74 -3.97 4.07 -8.86
C LEU A 74 -3.96 4.39 -7.36
N ILE A 75 -5.05 4.09 -6.64
CA ILE A 75 -5.17 4.28 -5.19
C ILE A 75 -4.08 3.49 -4.46
N ALA A 76 -3.92 2.21 -4.82
CA ALA A 76 -2.88 1.36 -4.26
C ALA A 76 -1.48 1.88 -4.58
N GLY A 77 -1.23 2.28 -5.83
CA GLY A 77 0.04 2.86 -6.27
C GLY A 77 0.47 4.06 -5.44
N ILE A 78 -0.43 5.02 -5.28
CA ILE A 78 -0.19 6.24 -4.49
C ILE A 78 0.07 5.89 -3.02
N PHE A 79 -0.74 5.00 -2.44
CA PHE A 79 -0.57 4.58 -1.06
C PHE A 79 0.78 3.89 -0.83
N ILE A 80 1.14 2.92 -1.67
CA ILE A 80 2.37 2.14 -1.52
C ILE A 80 3.60 3.02 -1.73
N ALA A 81 3.58 3.91 -2.74
CA ALA A 81 4.69 4.84 -2.96
C ALA A 81 4.97 5.67 -1.70
N LEU A 82 3.93 6.27 -1.11
CA LEU A 82 4.06 7.07 0.11
C LEU A 82 4.48 6.23 1.32
N HIS A 83 3.88 5.05 1.49
CA HIS A 83 4.18 4.15 2.61
C HIS A 83 5.63 3.68 2.58
N VAL A 84 6.13 3.26 1.42
CA VAL A 84 7.51 2.81 1.23
C VAL A 84 8.50 3.96 1.42
N THR A 85 8.22 5.16 0.89
CA THR A 85 9.07 6.34 1.12
C THR A 85 9.20 6.67 2.62
N ILE A 86 8.10 6.60 3.37
CA ILE A 86 8.10 6.84 4.81
C ILE A 86 8.93 5.78 5.55
N ILE A 87 8.78 4.50 5.19
CA ILE A 87 9.57 3.41 5.78
C ILE A 87 11.06 3.63 5.55
N ILE A 88 11.46 3.99 4.33
CA ILE A 88 12.87 4.25 3.99
C ILE A 88 13.40 5.45 4.79
N ALA A 89 12.65 6.56 4.83
CA ALA A 89 13.06 7.76 5.55
C ALA A 89 13.25 7.48 7.06
N LEU A 90 12.31 6.76 7.68
CA LEU A 90 12.42 6.33 9.08
C LEU A 90 13.64 5.43 9.30
N ALA A 91 13.86 4.46 8.42
CA ALA A 91 15.02 3.56 8.52
C ALA A 91 16.34 4.32 8.41
N THR A 92 16.43 5.35 7.56
CA THR A 92 17.64 6.19 7.45
C THR A 92 17.89 7.07 8.67
N MET A 93 16.83 7.56 9.34
CA MET A 93 16.96 8.38 10.55
C MET A 93 17.36 7.57 11.79
N GLN A 94 17.03 6.27 11.83
CA GLN A 94 17.43 5.37 12.91
C GLN A 94 18.88 4.88 12.77
N ALA A 95 19.48 5.05 11.58
CA ALA A 95 20.85 4.65 11.29
C ALA A 95 21.89 5.76 11.53
N SER A 96 21.44 6.98 11.88
CA SER A 96 22.25 8.16 12.23
C SER A 96 22.29 8.40 13.73
#